data_AF-Q08PJ6-F1
#
_entry.id   AF-Q08PJ6-F1
#
_cell.length_a   1.000
_cell.length_b   1.000
_cell.length_c   1.000
_cell.angle_alpha   90.00
_cell.angle_beta   90.00
_cell.angle_gamma   90.00
#
_symmetry.space_group_name_H-M   'P 1'
#
loop_
_entity.id
_entity.type
_entity.pdbx_description
1 polymer ?
#
loop_
_entity_poly.entity_id
_entity_poly.type
_entity_poly.pdbx_seq_one_letter_code
_entity_poly.pdbx_strand_id
1 'polypeptide(L)'
;MERGQMLPRVENLRRLCLVLKVSPHEFLGLEELAGPPASPSWEEIRPRSDDTADLRRLLRRLRKLTSHQVKLLSLIAGAMVNRNRPAKGRR
;
A
#
# COMPACT_ATOMS: atom_id res chain seq x y z
N MET A 1 5.47 -4.03 -28.75
CA MET A 1 5.60 -3.09 -27.62
C MET A 1 6.86 -2.25 -27.79
N GLU A 2 8.05 -2.85 -27.88
CA GLU A 2 9.33 -2.13 -28.07
C GLU A 2 9.41 -1.11 -29.22
N ARG A 3 8.55 -1.24 -30.24
CA ARG A 3 8.47 -0.29 -31.39
C ARG A 3 7.30 0.70 -31.30
N GLY A 4 6.66 0.84 -30.14
CA GLY A 4 5.62 1.84 -29.86
C GLY A 4 4.23 1.61 -30.48
N GLN A 5 4.04 0.58 -31.31
CA GLN A 5 2.78 0.41 -32.07
C GLN A 5 1.63 -0.29 -31.30
N MET A 6 1.81 -0.64 -30.02
CA MET A 6 0.74 -1.25 -29.22
C MET A 6 0.93 -0.99 -27.72
N LEU A 7 -0.14 -0.59 -27.04
CA LEU A 7 -0.19 -0.51 -25.59
C LEU A 7 -0.56 -1.89 -25.02
N PRO A 8 0.19 -2.44 -24.06
CA PRO A 8 -0.19 -3.69 -23.40
C PRO A 8 -1.52 -3.55 -22.66
N ARG A 9 -2.29 -4.64 -22.60
CA ARG A 9 -3.36 -4.76 -21.60
C ARG A 9 -2.77 -4.63 -20.19
N VAL A 10 -3.56 -4.11 -19.25
CA VAL A 10 -3.13 -3.84 -17.85
C VAL A 10 -2.48 -5.06 -17.20
N GLU A 11 -2.99 -6.27 -17.43
CA GLU A 11 -2.43 -7.50 -16.87
C GLU A 11 -1.03 -7.81 -17.41
N ASN A 12 -0.82 -7.60 -18.71
CA ASN A 12 0.47 -7.84 -19.35
C ASN A 12 1.49 -6.78 -18.92
N LEU A 13 1.06 -5.52 -18.81
CA LEU A 13 1.89 -4.44 -18.26
C LEU A 13 2.38 -4.79 -16.86
N ARG A 14 1.47 -5.22 -15.97
CA ARG A 14 1.81 -5.64 -14.60
C ARG A 14 2.83 -6.77 -14.59
N ARG A 15 2.65 -7.79 -15.43
CA ARG A 15 3.60 -8.92 -15.52
C ARG A 15 4.98 -8.46 -15.98
N LEU A 16 5.03 -7.55 -16.96
CA LEU A 16 6.27 -6.97 -17.46
C LEU A 16 6.97 -6.13 -16.37
N CYS A 17 6.25 -5.25 -15.67
CA CYS A 17 6.82 -4.48 -14.55
C CYS A 17 7.43 -5.39 -13.47
N LEU A 18 6.78 -6.52 -13.16
CA LEU A 18 7.29 -7.47 -12.17
C LEU A 18 8.54 -8.20 -12.62
N VAL A 19 8.60 -8.63 -13.89
CA VAL A 19 9.75 -9.37 -14.44
C VAL A 19 10.94 -8.44 -14.67
N LEU A 20 10.69 -7.29 -15.26
CA LEU A 20 11.72 -6.30 -15.62
C LEU A 20 12.14 -5.43 -14.43
N LYS A 21 11.37 -5.46 -13.33
CA LYS A 21 11.59 -4.65 -12.11
C LYS A 21 11.59 -3.14 -12.37
N VAL A 22 10.75 -2.71 -13.31
CA VAL A 22 10.59 -1.31 -13.74
C VAL A 22 9.22 -0.80 -13.29
N SER A 23 9.14 0.46 -12.85
CA SER A 23 7.86 1.03 -12.39
C SER A 23 6.89 1.25 -13.57
N PRO A 24 5.56 1.18 -13.38
CA PRO A 24 4.62 1.43 -14.49
C PRO A 24 4.71 2.83 -15.08
N HIS A 25 5.06 3.84 -14.25
CA HIS A 25 5.21 5.23 -14.70
C HIS A 25 6.45 5.40 -15.57
N GLU A 26 7.56 4.78 -15.15
CA GLU A 26 8.81 4.70 -15.91
C GLU A 26 8.61 3.91 -17.22
N PHE A 27 7.94 2.75 -17.16
CA PHE A 27 7.67 1.90 -18.32
C PHE A 27 6.79 2.58 -19.38
N LEU A 28 5.90 3.50 -18.97
CA LEU A 28 5.00 4.24 -19.85
C LEU A 28 5.51 5.65 -20.18
N GLY A 29 6.70 6.06 -19.70
CA GLY A 29 7.25 7.38 -19.94
C GLY A 29 6.43 8.53 -19.32
N LEU A 30 5.70 8.26 -18.23
CA LEU A 30 4.80 9.22 -17.58
C LEU A 30 5.49 10.03 -16.46
N GLU A 31 6.81 9.86 -16.26
CA GLU A 31 7.54 10.50 -15.17
C GLU A 31 7.62 12.03 -15.27
N GLU A 32 7.54 12.61 -16.48
CA GLU A 32 7.55 14.07 -16.66
C GLU A 32 6.14 14.70 -16.53
N LEU A 33 5.07 13.91 -16.72
CA LEU A 33 3.68 14.36 -16.66
C LEU A 33 3.11 14.33 -15.24
N ALA A 34 3.66 13.49 -14.38
CA ALA A 34 3.47 13.59 -12.95
C ALA A 34 4.50 14.62 -12.44
N GLY A 35 4.05 15.70 -11.78
CA GLY A 35 4.95 16.54 -10.99
C GLY A 35 5.81 15.71 -10.00
N PRO A 36 6.73 16.35 -9.25
CA PRO A 36 7.88 15.71 -8.58
C PRO A 36 7.61 14.28 -8.11
N PRO A 37 8.48 13.33 -8.46
CA PRO A 37 8.13 11.92 -8.68
C PRO A 37 7.29 11.36 -7.54
N ALA A 38 6.02 11.11 -7.84
CA ALA A 38 5.14 10.29 -7.02
C ALA A 38 5.21 8.83 -7.48
N SER A 39 6.41 8.29 -7.66
CA SER A 39 6.62 6.84 -7.64
C SER A 39 7.18 6.48 -6.27
N PRO A 40 6.66 5.42 -5.61
CA PRO A 40 7.19 4.99 -4.34
C PRO A 40 8.58 4.44 -4.62
N SER A 41 9.58 5.26 -4.28
CA SER A 41 10.92 4.76 -4.13
C SER A 41 10.88 3.55 -3.20
N TRP A 42 11.60 2.51 -3.54
CA TRP A 42 12.05 1.35 -2.77
C TRP A 42 12.48 1.72 -1.33
N GLU A 43 12.61 3.01 -1.01
CA GLU A 43 12.57 3.62 0.33
C GLU A 43 11.32 3.36 1.17
N GLU A 44 10.26 2.70 0.69
CA GLU A 44 9.23 2.11 1.56
C GLU A 44 9.76 0.88 2.38
N ILE A 45 11.07 0.59 2.29
CA ILE A 45 11.82 -0.24 3.26
C ILE A 45 12.32 0.59 4.46
N ARG A 46 12.21 1.93 4.43
CA ARG A 46 12.44 2.75 5.62
C ARG A 46 11.22 2.61 6.52
N PRO A 47 11.39 2.24 7.80
CA PRO A 47 10.27 2.16 8.72
C PRO A 47 9.55 3.50 8.71
N ARG A 48 8.26 3.48 8.37
CA ARG A 48 7.39 4.65 8.39
C ARG A 48 7.52 5.25 9.80
N SER A 49 7.40 6.56 9.98
CA SER A 49 7.44 7.17 11.33
C SER A 49 6.43 6.53 12.32
N ASP A 50 5.42 5.82 11.79
CA ASP A 50 4.44 5.01 12.53
C ASP A 50 4.93 3.59 12.95
N ASP A 51 6.10 3.14 12.49
CA ASP A 51 6.71 1.83 12.82
C ASP A 51 7.39 1.86 14.20
N THR A 52 6.62 2.21 15.22
CA THR A 52 7.02 2.06 16.61
C THR A 52 7.44 0.60 16.87
N ALA A 53 8.36 0.40 17.82
CA ALA A 53 8.76 -0.94 18.23
C ALA A 53 7.54 -1.80 18.64
N ASP A 54 6.51 -1.14 19.16
CA ASP A 54 5.25 -1.76 19.56
C ASP A 54 4.39 -2.19 18.38
N LEU A 55 4.28 -1.39 17.32
CA LEU A 55 3.58 -1.81 16.09
C LEU A 55 4.25 -3.04 15.48
N ARG A 56 5.59 -3.06 15.40
CA ARG A 56 6.34 -4.21 14.90
C ARG A 56 6.14 -5.45 15.76
N ARG A 57 6.10 -5.30 17.09
CA ARG A 57 5.79 -6.41 18.03
C ARG A 57 4.37 -6.93 17.82
N LEU A 58 3.40 -6.04 17.63
CA LEU A 58 2.00 -6.40 17.36
C LEU A 58 1.86 -7.18 16.05
N LEU A 59 2.45 -6.69 14.95
CA LEU A 59 2.42 -7.36 13.65
C LEU A 59 3.05 -8.76 13.72
N ARG A 60 4.14 -8.94 14.47
CA ARG A 60 4.74 -10.27 14.70
C ARG A 60 3.79 -11.24 15.42
N ARG A 61 2.96 -10.75 16.35
CA ARG A 61 1.96 -11.57 17.05
C ARG A 61 0.79 -11.88 16.14
N LEU A 62 0.30 -10.90 15.39
CA LEU A 62 -0.79 -11.06 14.43
C LEU A 62 -0.50 -12.11 13.36
N ARG A 63 0.75 -12.19 12.88
CA ARG A 63 1.17 -13.19 11.90
C ARG A 63 1.06 -14.65 12.40
N LYS A 64 0.95 -14.87 13.71
CA LYS A 64 0.77 -16.21 14.30
C LYS A 64 -0.70 -16.59 14.50
N LEU A 65 -1.62 -15.65 14.27
CA LEU A 65 -3.05 -15.87 14.48
C LEU A 65 -3.71 -16.46 13.24
N THR A 66 -4.79 -17.20 13.46
CA THR A 66 -5.65 -17.67 12.37
C THR A 66 -6.46 -16.51 11.78
N SER A 67 -6.93 -16.66 10.54
CA SER A 67 -7.73 -15.64 9.85
C SER A 67 -8.96 -15.19 10.66
N HIS A 68 -9.62 -16.13 11.36
CA HIS A 68 -10.77 -15.82 12.21
C HIS A 68 -10.39 -14.93 13.41
N GLN A 69 -9.27 -15.22 14.07
CA GLN A 69 -8.77 -14.43 15.20
C GLN A 69 -8.33 -13.02 14.78
N VAL A 70 -7.75 -12.87 13.58
CA VAL A 70 -7.40 -11.55 13.03
C VAL A 70 -8.67 -10.72 12.75
N LYS A 71 -9.72 -11.33 12.22
CA LYS A 71 -11.01 -10.66 11.98
C LYS A 71 -11.63 -10.15 13.28
N LEU A 72 -11.65 -10.96 14.34
CA LEU A 72 -12.14 -10.52 15.66
C LEU A 72 -11.36 -9.33 16.20
N LEU A 73 -10.02 -9.34 16.08
CA LEU A 73 -9.21 -8.21 16.53
C LEU A 73 -9.47 -6.95 15.70
N SER A 74 -9.71 -7.09 14.40
CA SER A 74 -10.09 -5.98 13.53
C SER A 74 -11.41 -5.33 13.95
N LEU A 75 -12.39 -6.14 14.38
CA LEU A 75 -13.67 -5.62 14.92
C LEU A 75 -13.45 -4.85 16.23
N ILE A 76 -12.61 -5.35 17.13
CA ILE A 76 -12.28 -4.67 18.40
C ILE A 76 -11.58 -3.34 18.12
N ALA A 77 -10.59 -3.34 17.21
CA ALA A 77 -9.91 -2.12 16.79
C ALA A 77 -10.89 -1.10 16.20
N GLY A 78 -11.82 -1.55 15.34
CA GLY A 78 -12.88 -0.71 14.78
C GLY A 78 -13.78 -0.10 15.85
N ALA A 79 -14.16 -0.88 16.86
CA ALA A 79 -14.97 -0.40 17.98
C ALA A 79 -14.24 0.67 18.82
N MET A 80 -12.94 0.49 19.07
CA MET A 80 -12.12 1.48 19.79
C MET A 80 -11.98 2.79 19.00
N VAL A 81 -11.77 2.71 17.69
CA VAL A 81 -11.68 3.90 16.82
C VAL A 81 -13.02 4.64 16.77
N ASN A 82 -14.14 3.91 16.70
CA ASN A 82 -15.46 4.53 16.64
C ASN A 82 -15.85 5.19 17.97
N ARG A 83 -15.46 4.60 19.10
CA ARG A 83 -15.67 5.20 20.44
C ARG A 83 -14.86 6.48 20.64
N ASN A 84 -13.69 6.61 20.00
CA ASN A 84 -12.83 7.77 20.11
C ASN A 84 -13.19 8.89 19.11
N ARG A 85 -14.28 8.75 18.34
CA ARG A 85 -14.79 9.85 17.53
C ARG A 85 -15.55 10.83 18.43
N PRO A 86 -15.10 12.09 18.57
CA PRO A 86 -15.89 13.09 19.28
C PRO A 86 -17.22 13.25 18.55
N ALA A 87 -18.33 13.26 19.30
CA ALA A 87 -19.66 13.45 18.77
C ALA A 87 -19.70 14.74 17.96
N LYS A 88 -19.60 14.62 16.62
CA LYS A 88 -19.69 15.76 15.72
C LYS A 88 -21.11 16.30 15.85
N GLY A 89 -21.23 17.48 16.48
CA GLY A 89 -22.49 18.07 16.90
C GLY A 89 -23.53 18.10 15.78
N ARG A 90 -24.74 17.64 16.11
CA ARG A 90 -25.95 17.89 15.32
C ARG A 90 -26.16 19.41 15.26
N ARG A 91 -26.17 19.94 14.04
CA ARG A 91 -26.95 21.13 13.70
C ARG A 91 -27.99 20.69 12.68
#